data_AF-A0AA43HGH8-F1
#
_entry.id   AF-A0AA43HGH8-F1
#
_cell.length_a   1.000
_cell.length_b   1.000
_cell.length_c   1.000
_cell.angle_alpha   90.00
_cell.angle_beta   90.00
_cell.angle_gamma   90.00
#
_symmetry.space_group_name_H-M   'P 1'
#
loop_
_entity.id
_entity.type
_entity.pdbx_description
1 polymer ?
#
loop_
_entity_poly.entity_id
_entity_poly.type
_entity_poly.pdbx_seq_one_letter_code
_entity_poly.pdbx_strand_id
1 'polypeptide(L)'
;MKANNFTKGFLAIATLSTLLAFTSCSSDSSDSNFTSTEVVATQQADFTVKIKAVDKAGKDITTYGEGNDVTLYIFDEKYDFIASQNITKAAVMNGQKIQIHAQNANRITVVAWAGLSNNKEEVSSLTKANILSDLRVQLKQNNGQVTTPPSDLFYGQLTLDRTQTKADQVNTLVVERKVAQFTLATLNVTEAYGTTGDYYYKITSASSAIDYNGNVTGSVVSYIVPTSVNENGNLAKEQISIFPSDDVTVELYRNDQLILSSKNFQKTEKMAVNEGEQAVVYFNAANANKITYHVANFGTVVNIVNVA
;
A
#
# COMPACT_ATOMS: atom_id res chain seq x y z
N MET A 1 -52.90 9.84 41.00
CA MET A 1 -52.53 9.50 42.39
C MET A 1 -51.00 9.49 42.47
N LYS A 2 -50.37 10.63 42.81
CA LYS A 2 -49.65 10.90 44.10
C LYS A 2 -48.62 9.79 44.42
N ALA A 3 -47.33 9.91 44.14
CA ALA A 3 -46.29 10.89 44.54
C ALA A 3 -46.03 10.91 46.06
N ASN A 4 -44.80 10.55 46.45
CA ASN A 4 -44.03 10.82 47.68
C ASN A 4 -42.63 10.19 47.47
N ASN A 5 -41.48 10.70 47.88
CA ASN A 5 -41.02 11.99 48.37
C ASN A 5 -39.48 12.06 48.17
N PHE A 6 -38.98 13.29 48.05
CA PHE A 6 -37.59 13.74 48.02
C PHE A 6 -36.71 13.20 49.17
N THR A 7 -35.36 13.20 48.99
CA THR A 7 -34.41 14.10 49.74
C THR A 7 -32.91 13.69 49.63
N LYS A 8 -32.13 14.61 49.05
CA LYS A 8 -30.74 15.10 49.34
C LYS A 8 -29.50 14.19 49.35
N GLY A 9 -28.41 14.76 48.81
CA GLY A 9 -27.11 14.74 49.50
C GLY A 9 -25.87 14.78 48.61
N PHE A 10 -25.47 15.96 48.10
CA PHE A 10 -24.11 16.20 47.61
C PHE A 10 -23.14 16.23 48.82
N LEU A 11 -22.03 15.50 48.75
CA LEU A 11 -20.89 15.65 49.65
C LEU A 11 -19.59 15.56 48.84
N ALA A 12 -18.92 16.70 48.76
CA ALA A 12 -17.54 16.82 48.30
C ALA A 12 -16.60 16.33 49.41
N ILE A 13 -15.63 15.48 49.08
CA ILE A 13 -14.56 15.07 49.98
C ILE A 13 -13.25 15.62 49.40
N ALA A 14 -12.73 16.65 50.07
CA ALA A 14 -11.38 17.13 49.88
C ALA A 14 -10.43 16.23 50.68
N THR A 15 -9.50 15.56 50.01
CA THR A 15 -8.41 14.82 50.67
C THR A 15 -7.20 15.73 50.86
N LEU A 16 -6.86 15.89 52.14
CA LEU A 16 -5.82 16.74 52.68
C LEU A 16 -4.55 15.91 52.96
N SER A 17 -3.41 16.42 52.49
CA SER A 17 -2.05 16.35 53.04
C SER A 17 -1.43 15.01 53.48
N THR A 18 -0.30 14.66 52.86
CA THR A 18 0.82 14.04 53.56
C THR A 18 2.06 14.92 53.41
N LEU A 19 2.40 15.63 54.49
CA LEU A 19 3.66 16.34 54.67
C LEU A 19 4.67 15.30 55.21
N LEU A 20 5.68 14.93 54.43
CA LEU A 20 6.81 14.17 54.95
C LEU A 20 7.82 15.17 55.55
N ALA A 21 7.80 15.29 56.88
CA ALA A 21 8.87 15.93 57.63
C ALA A 21 10.00 14.91 57.83
N PHE A 22 11.19 15.19 57.28
CA PHE A 22 12.40 14.48 57.66
C PHE A 22 13.12 15.27 58.74
N THR A 23 13.09 14.75 59.96
CA THR A 23 14.08 15.06 61.00
C THR A 23 15.33 14.24 60.71
N SER A 24 16.43 14.88 60.32
CA SER A 24 17.75 14.25 60.28
C SER A 24 18.56 14.69 61.50
N CYS A 25 18.93 13.72 62.36
CA CYS A 25 19.95 13.91 63.38
C CYS A 25 21.29 14.25 62.74
N SER A 26 22.05 15.16 63.36
CA SER A 26 23.45 15.37 63.02
C SER A 26 24.31 14.25 63.62
N SER A 27 25.12 13.62 62.78
CA SER A 27 26.34 12.94 63.20
C SER A 27 27.40 13.23 62.16
N ASP A 28 28.41 13.96 62.61
CA ASP A 28 29.60 14.39 61.88
C ASP A 28 30.41 13.17 61.40
N SER A 29 30.64 13.05 60.10
CA SER A 29 31.87 12.49 59.55
C SER A 29 31.95 12.84 58.06
N SER A 30 33.08 13.45 57.71
CA SER A 30 33.50 13.77 56.36
C SER A 30 33.45 12.55 55.45
N ASP A 31 32.76 12.64 54.31
CA ASP A 31 33.26 12.13 53.03
C ASP A 31 32.33 12.52 51.86
N SER A 32 32.97 13.06 50.82
CA SER A 32 32.50 13.24 49.43
C SER A 32 31.02 13.57 49.18
N ASN A 33 30.75 14.82 48.79
CA ASN A 33 29.54 15.23 48.09
C ASN A 33 29.38 14.42 46.78
N PHE A 34 28.73 13.26 46.87
CA PHE A 34 28.10 12.64 45.71
C PHE A 34 26.70 13.23 45.59
N THR A 35 26.61 14.40 44.95
CA THR A 35 25.33 14.85 44.40
C THR A 35 24.96 13.87 43.30
N SER A 36 24.19 12.84 43.64
CA SER A 36 23.46 12.02 42.70
C SER A 36 22.54 12.97 41.92
N THR A 37 23.05 13.42 40.78
CA THR A 37 22.25 14.13 39.79
C THR A 37 21.28 13.08 39.27
N GLU A 38 20.08 13.03 39.82
CA GLU A 38 18.99 12.31 39.17
C GLU A 38 18.78 13.02 37.83
N VAL A 39 19.36 12.43 36.78
CA VAL A 39 19.05 12.78 35.41
C VAL A 39 17.60 12.39 35.22
N VAL A 40 16.70 13.35 35.40
CA VAL A 40 15.31 13.21 34.94
C VAL A 40 15.42 12.99 33.44
N ALA A 41 15.28 11.73 32.99
CA ALA A 41 15.24 11.42 31.58
C ALA A 41 14.03 12.16 31.00
N THR A 42 14.28 13.26 30.28
CA THR A 42 13.26 13.98 29.54
C THR A 42 12.76 13.02 28.47
N GLN A 43 11.60 12.39 28.70
CA GLN A 43 10.97 11.50 27.74
C GLN A 43 10.71 12.29 26.45
N GLN A 44 11.40 11.91 25.38
CA GLN A 44 11.32 12.59 24.10
C GLN A 44 9.93 12.34 23.49
N ALA A 45 9.24 13.41 23.08
CA ALA A 45 7.87 13.31 22.56
C ALA A 45 7.81 12.52 21.24
N ASP A 46 6.83 11.62 21.10
CA ASP A 46 6.67 10.79 19.90
C ASP A 46 6.22 11.60 18.68
N PHE A 47 6.54 11.09 17.49
CA PHE A 47 5.96 11.61 16.25
C PHE A 47 4.50 11.14 16.12
N THR A 48 3.65 11.96 15.50
CA THR A 48 2.25 11.59 15.27
C THR A 48 1.84 11.83 13.82
N VAL A 49 1.22 10.81 13.21
CA VAL A 49 0.67 10.88 11.86
C VAL A 49 -0.79 10.42 11.81
N LYS A 50 -1.53 10.93 10.82
CA LYS A 50 -2.75 10.30 10.30
C LYS A 50 -2.46 9.81 8.89
N ILE A 51 -3.08 8.71 8.50
CA ILE A 51 -2.94 8.16 7.16
C ILE A 51 -4.18 8.55 6.35
N LYS A 52 -3.97 9.00 5.12
CA LYS A 52 -5.03 9.33 4.16
C LYS A 52 -4.76 8.61 2.85
N ALA A 53 -5.72 7.84 2.35
CA ALA A 53 -5.65 7.28 1.01
C ALA A 53 -6.33 8.23 0.02
N VAL A 54 -5.69 8.48 -1.12
CA VAL A 54 -6.27 9.28 -2.20
C VAL A 54 -6.24 8.52 -3.52
N ASP A 55 -7.21 8.83 -4.39
CA ASP A 55 -7.19 8.37 -5.77
C ASP A 55 -6.24 9.22 -6.64
N LYS A 56 -6.12 8.86 -7.93
CA LYS A 56 -5.28 9.56 -8.90
C LYS A 56 -5.62 11.06 -9.06
N ALA A 57 -6.86 11.47 -8.77
CA ALA A 57 -7.29 12.86 -8.83
C ALA A 57 -7.05 13.60 -7.50
N GLY A 58 -6.44 12.94 -6.50
CA GLY A 58 -6.24 13.48 -5.15
C GLY A 58 -7.50 13.48 -4.28
N LYS A 59 -8.59 12.85 -4.73
CA LYS A 59 -9.82 12.73 -3.93
C LYS A 59 -9.56 11.75 -2.79
N ASP A 60 -10.02 12.13 -1.60
CA ASP A 60 -9.98 11.26 -0.43
C ASP A 60 -10.86 10.02 -0.62
N ILE A 61 -10.24 8.85 -0.54
CA ILE A 61 -10.89 7.53 -0.62
C ILE A 61 -10.66 6.71 0.66
N THR A 62 -10.14 7.33 1.72
CA THR A 62 -9.78 6.66 2.99
C THR A 62 -10.96 5.88 3.57
N THR A 63 -12.16 6.45 3.52
CA THR A 63 -13.38 5.84 4.08
C THR A 63 -13.95 4.69 3.23
N TYR A 64 -13.46 4.51 2.00
CA TYR A 64 -13.82 3.35 1.16
C TYR A 64 -12.98 2.12 1.54
N GLY A 65 -11.89 2.31 2.30
CA GLY A 65 -11.07 1.22 2.80
C GLY A 65 -10.26 0.51 1.71
N GLU A 66 -10.08 1.18 0.56
CA GLU A 66 -9.14 0.78 -0.49
C GLU A 66 -7.72 0.86 0.08
N GLY A 67 -6.87 -0.13 -0.23
CA GLY A 67 -5.51 -0.24 0.32
C GLY A 67 -5.33 -1.12 1.57
N ASN A 68 -6.39 -1.59 2.24
CA ASN A 68 -6.30 -2.52 3.38
C ASN A 68 -5.35 -2.04 4.53
N ASP A 69 -4.74 -2.97 5.27
CA ASP A 69 -3.79 -2.67 6.34
C ASP A 69 -2.54 -1.97 5.79
N VAL A 70 -1.97 -1.06 6.57
CA VAL A 70 -0.79 -0.27 6.21
C VAL A 70 0.40 -0.71 7.05
N THR A 71 1.53 -0.99 6.42
CA THR A 71 2.81 -1.15 7.10
C THR A 71 3.63 0.13 6.93
N LEU A 72 4.04 0.72 8.06
CA LEU A 72 4.98 1.83 8.11
C LEU A 72 6.39 1.27 8.29
N TYR A 73 7.35 1.78 7.53
CA TYR A 73 8.78 1.58 7.68
C TYR A 73 9.40 2.91 8.07
N ILE A 74 10.11 2.93 9.21
CA ILE A 74 10.56 4.15 9.86
C ILE A 74 12.09 4.19 9.84
N PHE A 75 12.63 5.29 9.34
CA PHE A 75 14.06 5.53 9.20
C PHE A 75 14.44 6.82 9.93
N ASP A 76 15.65 6.88 10.49
CA ASP A 76 16.15 8.08 11.18
C ASP A 76 16.66 9.15 10.19
N GLU A 77 17.23 10.23 10.72
CA GLU A 77 17.80 11.33 9.92
C GLU A 77 18.97 10.93 9.00
N LYS A 78 19.62 9.78 9.25
CA LYS A 78 20.69 9.22 8.41
C LYS A 78 20.17 8.16 7.45
N TYR A 79 18.86 7.93 7.46
CA TYR A 79 18.16 6.89 6.75
C TYR A 79 18.43 5.47 7.25
N ASP A 80 18.95 5.32 8.48
CA ASP A 80 19.10 4.01 9.11
C ASP A 80 17.73 3.49 9.55
N PHE A 81 17.47 2.20 9.35
CA PHE A 81 16.18 1.59 9.71
C PHE A 81 16.00 1.51 11.22
N ILE A 82 14.89 2.06 11.72
CA ILE A 82 14.51 2.04 13.13
C ILE A 82 13.60 0.83 13.41
N ALA A 83 12.44 0.79 12.73
CA ALA A 83 11.38 -0.16 13.01
C ALA A 83 10.32 -0.18 11.90
N SER A 84 9.47 -1.21 11.94
CA SER A 84 8.22 -1.26 11.19
C SER A 84 7.02 -1.31 12.12
N GLN A 85 5.90 -0.70 11.71
CA GLN A 85 4.65 -0.68 12.48
C GLN A 85 3.47 -0.99 11.56
N ASN A 86 2.65 -1.97 11.94
CA ASN A 86 1.46 -2.33 11.17
C ASN A 86 0.22 -1.63 11.74
N ILE A 87 -0.57 -1.02 10.86
CA ILE A 87 -1.77 -0.24 11.17
C ILE A 87 -2.95 -0.90 10.47
N THR A 88 -3.97 -1.24 11.25
CA THR A 88 -5.15 -1.91 10.70
C THR A 88 -5.94 -0.98 9.79
N LYS A 89 -6.59 -1.56 8.77
CA LYS A 89 -7.53 -0.87 7.89
C LYS A 89 -8.54 -0.03 8.66
N ALA A 90 -9.09 -0.57 9.75
CA ALA A 90 -10.06 0.13 10.58
C ALA A 90 -9.46 1.38 11.25
N ALA A 91 -8.22 1.33 11.74
CA ALA A 91 -7.54 2.48 12.33
C ALA A 91 -7.32 3.60 11.29
N VAL A 92 -6.94 3.22 10.06
CA VAL A 92 -6.80 4.16 8.94
C VAL A 92 -8.14 4.81 8.58
N MET A 93 -9.19 4.01 8.38
CA MET A 93 -10.54 4.49 8.03
C MET A 93 -11.15 5.43 9.08
N ASN A 94 -10.85 5.19 10.36
CA ASN A 94 -11.31 6.04 11.46
C ASN A 94 -10.44 7.30 11.67
N GLY A 95 -9.44 7.53 10.82
CA GLY A 95 -8.53 8.67 10.93
C GLY A 95 -7.78 8.72 12.25
N GLN A 96 -7.44 7.53 12.80
CA GLN A 96 -6.76 7.39 14.08
C GLN A 96 -5.39 8.10 14.03
N LYS A 97 -5.05 8.79 15.12
CA LYS A 97 -3.70 9.33 15.32
C LYS A 97 -2.76 8.16 15.63
N ILE A 98 -1.76 7.96 14.79
CA ILE A 98 -0.75 6.92 14.93
C ILE A 98 0.50 7.55 15.55
N GLN A 99 0.88 7.04 16.73
CA GLN A 99 2.13 7.41 17.37
C GLN A 99 3.28 6.56 16.82
N ILE A 100 4.39 7.21 16.53
CA ILE A 100 5.62 6.59 16.04
C ILE A 100 6.73 6.86 17.07
N HIS A 101 7.15 5.78 17.73
CA HIS A 101 8.21 5.81 18.74
C HIS A 101 9.58 5.68 18.07
N ALA A 102 10.30 6.80 17.97
CA ALA A 102 11.63 6.85 17.37
C ALA A 102 12.62 7.57 18.32
N GLN A 103 12.89 6.98 19.48
CA GLN A 103 13.74 7.61 20.50
C GLN A 103 15.12 7.96 19.92
N ASN A 104 15.64 9.14 20.30
CA ASN A 104 16.90 9.73 19.85
C ASN A 104 16.95 10.27 18.41
N ALA A 105 15.89 10.11 17.61
CA ALA A 105 15.82 10.70 16.27
C ALA A 105 15.18 12.09 16.31
N ASN A 106 15.85 13.12 15.79
CA ASN A 106 15.23 14.45 15.68
C ASN A 106 14.45 14.64 14.39
N ARG A 107 14.65 13.75 13.41
CA ARG A 107 13.91 13.69 12.17
C ARG A 107 13.71 12.21 11.80
N ILE A 108 12.56 11.89 11.22
CA ILE A 108 12.32 10.56 10.66
C ILE A 108 11.77 10.65 9.26
N THR A 109 12.08 9.64 8.44
CA THR A 109 11.40 9.37 7.18
C THR A 109 10.53 8.13 7.36
N VAL A 110 9.24 8.26 7.03
CA VAL A 110 8.26 7.17 7.12
C VAL A 110 7.85 6.80 5.70
N VAL A 111 8.05 5.53 5.33
CA VAL A 111 7.53 4.94 4.10
C VAL A 111 6.34 4.07 4.45
N ALA A 112 5.18 4.29 3.82
CA ALA A 112 3.98 3.49 4.00
C ALA A 112 3.71 2.64 2.77
N TRP A 113 3.38 1.37 3.03
CA TRP A 113 2.82 0.45 2.05
C TRP A 113 1.50 -0.10 2.56
N ALA A 114 0.42 0.10 1.80
CA ALA A 114 -0.87 -0.51 2.06
C ALA A 114 -1.11 -1.69 1.11
N GLY A 115 -1.79 -2.72 1.61
CA GLY A 115 -2.32 -3.80 0.76
C GLY A 115 -1.34 -4.93 0.48
N LEU A 116 -0.15 -4.89 1.08
CA LEU A 116 0.86 -5.93 0.96
C LEU A 116 0.30 -7.32 1.30
N SER A 117 0.65 -8.31 0.49
CA SER A 117 0.34 -9.71 0.73
C SER A 117 1.59 -10.56 0.61
N ASN A 118 1.91 -11.29 1.67
CA ASN A 118 3.01 -12.26 1.67
C ASN A 118 2.85 -13.39 0.63
N ASN A 119 1.69 -13.53 -0.03
CA ASN A 119 1.49 -14.51 -1.09
C ASN A 119 1.78 -13.97 -2.50
N LYS A 120 1.89 -12.65 -2.64
CA LYS A 120 1.95 -11.96 -3.94
C LYS A 120 3.20 -11.10 -4.07
N GLU A 121 3.59 -10.45 -2.98
CA GLU A 121 4.77 -9.62 -2.88
C GLU A 121 5.80 -10.22 -1.91
N GLU A 122 7.05 -9.89 -2.15
CA GLU A 122 8.17 -10.04 -1.24
C GLU A 122 8.68 -8.65 -0.90
N VAL A 123 8.64 -8.30 0.39
CA VAL A 123 9.17 -7.04 0.88
C VAL A 123 10.53 -7.29 1.50
N SER A 124 11.44 -6.34 1.32
CA SER A 124 12.80 -6.41 1.86
C SER A 124 12.79 -6.70 3.37
N SER A 125 13.60 -7.67 3.79
CA SER A 125 13.74 -8.03 5.21
C SER A 125 14.69 -7.05 5.89
N LEU A 126 14.12 -6.00 6.50
CA LEU A 126 14.90 -4.93 7.11
C LEU A 126 15.29 -5.24 8.56
N THR A 127 16.53 -4.89 8.90
CA THR A 127 17.11 -4.92 10.23
C THR A 127 17.80 -3.59 10.52
N LYS A 128 18.31 -3.38 11.73
CA LYS A 128 19.05 -2.14 12.09
C LYS A 128 20.34 -1.92 11.27
N ALA A 129 20.79 -2.90 10.50
CA ALA A 129 21.92 -2.76 9.59
C ALA A 129 21.52 -2.19 8.22
N ASN A 130 20.22 -2.06 7.95
CA ASN A 130 19.70 -1.61 6.66
C ASN A 130 19.41 -0.11 6.66
N ILE A 131 19.46 0.46 5.46
CA ILE A 131 19.13 1.85 5.19
C ILE A 131 17.88 1.97 4.32
N LEU A 132 17.33 3.18 4.18
CA LEU A 132 16.14 3.47 3.37
C LEU A 132 16.20 2.86 1.97
N SER A 133 17.35 2.96 1.29
CA SER A 133 17.50 2.46 -0.07
C SER A 133 17.46 0.94 -0.20
N ASP A 134 17.57 0.20 0.91
CA ASP A 134 17.39 -1.25 0.94
C ASP A 134 15.91 -1.64 0.91
N LEU A 135 14.98 -0.72 1.20
CA LEU A 135 13.55 -1.01 1.14
C LEU A 135 13.08 -1.13 -0.31
N ARG A 136 12.55 -2.30 -0.63
CA ARG A 136 11.97 -2.63 -1.92
C ARG A 136 10.79 -3.59 -1.75
N VAL A 137 9.79 -3.44 -2.61
CA VAL A 137 8.69 -4.40 -2.80
C VAL A 137 8.88 -5.09 -4.15
N GLN A 138 8.92 -6.41 -4.16
CA GLN A 138 9.12 -7.21 -5.37
C GLN A 138 7.94 -8.17 -5.59
N LEU A 139 7.58 -8.41 -6.84
CA LEU A 139 6.60 -9.42 -7.21
C LEU A 139 7.17 -10.81 -6.97
N LYS A 140 6.35 -11.70 -6.40
CA LYS A 140 6.66 -13.12 -6.43
C LYS A 140 6.53 -13.65 -7.85
N GLN A 141 7.59 -14.29 -8.31
CA GLN A 141 7.69 -14.78 -9.69
C GLN A 141 8.50 -16.07 -9.75
N ASN A 142 8.28 -16.82 -10.83
CA ASN A 142 9.07 -17.98 -11.19
C ASN A 142 9.68 -17.73 -12.58
N ASN A 143 11.01 -17.62 -12.67
CA ASN A 143 11.73 -17.40 -13.93
C ASN A 143 11.17 -16.24 -14.79
N GLY A 144 10.88 -15.08 -14.17
CA GLY A 144 10.34 -13.92 -14.87
C GLY A 144 8.82 -13.95 -15.11
N GLN A 145 8.12 -14.98 -14.61
CA GLN A 145 6.67 -15.13 -14.77
C GLN A 145 5.93 -14.91 -13.46
N VAL A 146 4.94 -14.04 -13.48
CA VAL A 146 4.03 -13.75 -12.38
C VAL A 146 2.69 -14.42 -12.66
N THR A 147 2.39 -15.49 -11.93
CA THR A 147 1.11 -16.21 -12.05
C THR A 147 0.07 -15.73 -11.03
N THR A 148 0.53 -15.02 -10.00
CA THR A 148 -0.33 -14.41 -8.98
C THR A 148 -0.16 -12.90 -9.07
N PRO A 149 -1.10 -12.18 -9.71
CA PRO A 149 -1.02 -10.73 -9.83
C PRO A 149 -0.90 -10.03 -8.47
N PRO A 150 -0.21 -8.87 -8.39
CA PRO A 150 -0.06 -8.12 -7.15
C PRO A 150 -1.39 -7.77 -6.50
N SER A 151 -1.33 -7.45 -5.22
CA SER A 151 -2.43 -6.83 -4.49
C SER A 151 -2.72 -5.42 -5.02
N ASP A 152 -3.85 -4.85 -4.57
CA ASP A 152 -4.10 -3.42 -4.75
C ASP A 152 -3.21 -2.62 -3.78
N LEU A 153 -2.00 -2.30 -4.23
CA LEU A 153 -0.98 -1.65 -3.40
C LEU A 153 -1.13 -0.14 -3.40
N PHE A 154 -0.90 0.45 -2.24
CA PHE A 154 -0.75 1.90 -2.08
C PHE A 154 0.60 2.23 -1.47
N TYR A 155 1.17 3.36 -1.88
CA TYR A 155 2.48 3.84 -1.44
C TYR A 155 2.39 5.29 -0.99
N GLY A 156 3.15 5.65 0.04
CA GLY A 156 3.32 7.03 0.48
C GLY A 156 4.59 7.23 1.28
N GLN A 157 5.09 8.46 1.31
CA GLN A 157 6.29 8.80 2.08
C GLN A 157 6.13 10.17 2.73
N LEU A 158 6.62 10.30 3.96
CA LEU A 158 6.60 11.56 4.70
C LEU A 158 7.86 11.69 5.55
N THR A 159 8.49 12.87 5.51
CA THR A 159 9.57 13.22 6.45
C THR A 159 9.02 14.14 7.52
N LEU A 160 9.37 13.86 8.77
CA LEU A 160 8.87 14.56 9.96
C LEU A 160 10.05 15.08 10.77
N ASP A 161 9.99 16.34 11.14
CA ASP A 161 10.88 16.95 12.13
C ASP A 161 10.25 16.90 13.52
N ARG A 162 11.07 16.61 14.53
CA ARG A 162 10.61 16.61 15.91
C ARG A 162 10.43 18.04 16.38
N THR A 163 9.26 18.34 16.90
CA THR A 163 8.99 19.61 17.56
C THR A 163 9.41 19.53 19.04
N GLN A 164 10.05 20.60 19.55
CA GLN A 164 10.51 20.66 20.94
C GLN A 164 9.35 20.83 21.94
N THR A 165 8.18 21.27 21.48
CA THR A 165 6.96 21.38 22.25
C THR A 165 6.07 20.16 22.03
N LYS A 166 5.41 19.66 23.08
CA LYS A 166 4.34 18.64 22.99
C LYS A 166 3.08 19.17 22.29
N ALA A 167 3.24 19.84 21.14
CA ALA A 167 2.14 20.32 20.35
C ALA A 167 1.43 19.12 19.71
N ASP A 168 0.09 19.16 19.69
CA ASP A 168 -0.81 18.22 19.01
C ASP A 168 -0.65 18.21 17.47
N GLN A 169 0.53 18.51 16.94
CA GLN A 169 0.79 18.54 15.52
C GLN A 169 0.67 17.11 14.97
N VAL A 170 -0.43 16.89 14.26
CA VAL A 170 -0.68 15.67 13.52
C VAL A 170 -0.41 15.95 12.07
N ASN A 171 0.63 15.32 11.53
CA ASN A 171 0.92 15.39 10.10
C ASN A 171 0.10 14.33 9.36
N THR A 172 -0.17 14.55 8.08
CA THR A 172 -0.88 13.58 7.25
C THR A 172 0.09 12.87 6.32
N LEU A 173 0.23 11.56 6.46
CA LEU A 173 0.88 10.69 5.50
C LEU A 173 -0.13 10.28 4.44
N VAL A 174 0.04 10.80 3.22
CA VAL A 174 -0.82 10.47 2.08
C VAL A 174 -0.27 9.23 1.40
N VAL A 175 -1.14 8.27 1.10
CA VAL A 175 -0.84 7.09 0.29
C VAL A 175 -1.67 7.09 -0.98
N GLU A 176 -1.05 6.74 -2.09
CA GLU A 176 -1.65 6.73 -3.44
C GLU A 176 -1.53 5.34 -4.05
N ARG A 177 -2.50 4.97 -4.89
CA ARG A 177 -2.52 3.66 -5.54
C ARG A 177 -1.30 3.51 -6.45
N LYS A 178 -0.57 2.41 -6.28
CA LYS A 178 0.71 2.15 -6.93
C LYS A 178 0.63 1.12 -8.07
N VAL A 179 -0.49 0.39 -8.16
CA VAL A 179 -0.74 -0.56 -9.24
C VAL A 179 -1.56 0.05 -10.37
N ALA A 180 -1.39 -0.53 -11.55
CA ALA A 180 -2.27 -0.40 -12.70
C ALA A 180 -3.20 -1.62 -12.79
N GLN A 181 -4.23 -1.56 -13.62
CA GLN A 181 -5.17 -2.66 -13.80
C GLN A 181 -5.43 -2.96 -15.28
N PHE A 182 -5.71 -4.22 -15.61
CA PHE A 182 -6.17 -4.66 -16.92
C PHE A 182 -7.53 -5.34 -16.85
N THR A 183 -8.35 -5.03 -17.86
CA THR A 183 -9.48 -5.85 -18.28
C THR A 183 -9.21 -6.36 -19.68
N LEU A 184 -9.24 -7.67 -19.86
CA LEU A 184 -8.86 -8.39 -21.07
C LEU A 184 -10.04 -9.19 -21.60
N ALA A 185 -10.30 -9.09 -22.89
CA ALA A 185 -11.24 -9.97 -23.55
C ALA A 185 -10.88 -10.30 -24.99
N THR A 186 -11.38 -11.46 -25.44
CA THR A 186 -11.25 -11.92 -26.82
C THR A 186 -12.59 -12.45 -27.27
N LEU A 187 -13.08 -11.90 -28.38
CA LEU A 187 -14.40 -12.20 -28.92
C LEU A 187 -14.32 -13.27 -30.01
N ASN A 188 -15.39 -14.03 -30.20
CA ASN A 188 -15.57 -15.04 -31.25
C ASN A 188 -14.54 -16.19 -31.21
N VAL A 189 -14.09 -16.56 -30.00
CA VAL A 189 -13.04 -17.59 -29.82
C VAL A 189 -13.55 -18.97 -30.20
N THR A 190 -14.79 -19.31 -29.84
CA THR A 190 -15.38 -20.60 -30.22
C THR A 190 -15.46 -20.78 -31.73
N GLU A 191 -15.82 -19.74 -32.47
CA GLU A 191 -15.94 -19.82 -33.93
C GLU A 191 -14.58 -19.98 -34.61
N ALA A 192 -13.56 -19.25 -34.13
CA ALA A 192 -12.23 -19.26 -34.73
C ALA A 192 -11.39 -20.48 -34.32
N TYR A 193 -11.52 -20.93 -33.07
CA TYR A 193 -10.58 -21.89 -32.46
C TYR A 193 -11.28 -23.07 -31.77
N GLY A 194 -12.60 -23.02 -31.57
CA GLY A 194 -13.35 -24.01 -30.80
C GLY A 194 -13.29 -23.75 -29.28
N THR A 195 -14.04 -24.57 -28.54
CA THR A 195 -14.22 -24.40 -27.08
C THR A 195 -13.13 -25.06 -26.22
N THR A 196 -12.29 -25.91 -26.81
CA THR A 196 -11.29 -26.70 -26.08
C THR A 196 -9.89 -26.11 -26.17
N GLY A 197 -9.07 -26.31 -25.13
CA GLY A 197 -7.66 -25.91 -25.08
C GLY A 197 -7.33 -25.00 -23.90
N ASP A 198 -6.05 -24.93 -23.58
CA ASP A 198 -5.53 -24.14 -22.47
C ASP A 198 -5.26 -22.72 -22.94
N TYR A 199 -6.20 -21.82 -22.65
CA TYR A 199 -6.10 -20.41 -23.00
C TYR A 199 -5.50 -19.59 -21.85
N TYR A 200 -4.56 -18.70 -22.18
CA TYR A 200 -4.07 -17.71 -21.23
C TYR A 200 -3.65 -16.43 -21.94
N TYR A 201 -3.86 -15.31 -21.25
CA TYR A 201 -3.24 -14.06 -21.64
C TYR A 201 -1.83 -13.98 -21.04
N LYS A 202 -0.92 -13.38 -21.81
CA LYS A 202 0.40 -12.99 -21.36
C LYS A 202 0.56 -11.48 -21.49
N ILE A 203 0.80 -10.80 -20.38
CA ILE A 203 1.07 -9.36 -20.35
C ILE A 203 2.57 -9.18 -20.12
N THR A 204 3.30 -8.68 -21.11
CA THR A 204 4.76 -8.50 -21.06
C THR A 204 5.11 -7.02 -20.90
N SER A 205 6.27 -6.74 -20.27
CA SER A 205 6.91 -5.41 -20.13
C SER A 205 6.61 -4.64 -18.84
N ALA A 206 6.12 -5.31 -17.79
CA ALA A 206 6.11 -4.71 -16.46
C ALA A 206 7.43 -4.98 -15.74
N SER A 207 7.88 -4.07 -14.89
CA SER A 207 9.05 -4.33 -14.05
C SER A 207 8.66 -5.13 -12.80
N SER A 208 9.61 -5.89 -12.25
CA SER A 208 9.36 -6.81 -11.14
C SER A 208 9.24 -6.15 -9.77
N ALA A 209 9.55 -4.87 -9.62
CA ALA A 209 9.68 -4.25 -8.30
C ALA A 209 9.34 -2.77 -8.25
N ILE A 210 9.23 -2.28 -7.01
CA ILE A 210 9.11 -0.88 -6.68
C ILE A 210 10.11 -0.55 -5.57
N ASP A 211 10.89 0.51 -5.75
CA ASP A 211 11.91 0.95 -4.81
C ASP A 211 11.31 1.77 -3.63
N TYR A 212 12.20 2.20 -2.73
CA TYR A 212 11.87 2.98 -1.54
C TYR A 212 11.29 4.38 -1.82
N ASN A 213 11.44 4.90 -3.04
CA ASN A 213 10.85 6.16 -3.49
C ASN A 213 9.53 5.94 -4.22
N GLY A 214 9.09 4.69 -4.37
CA GLY A 214 7.92 4.34 -5.13
C GLY A 214 8.19 4.24 -6.64
N ASN A 215 9.44 4.23 -7.12
CA ASN A 215 9.68 4.08 -8.57
C ASN A 215 9.63 2.61 -8.97
N VAL A 216 9.04 2.34 -10.13
CA VAL A 216 9.04 1.01 -10.74
C VAL A 216 10.48 0.66 -11.17
N THR A 217 10.99 -0.49 -10.73
CA THR A 217 12.37 -0.96 -10.92
C THR A 217 12.47 -2.48 -11.11
N GLY A 218 13.69 -2.99 -11.27
CA GLY A 218 13.97 -4.42 -11.39
C GLY A 218 13.84 -4.95 -12.82
N SER A 219 13.87 -6.27 -12.95
CA SER A 219 13.82 -6.94 -14.25
C SER A 219 12.42 -6.91 -14.86
N VAL A 220 12.35 -6.99 -16.19
CA VAL A 220 11.09 -7.19 -16.92
C VAL A 220 10.49 -8.55 -16.58
N VAL A 221 9.17 -8.58 -16.39
CA VAL A 221 8.38 -9.79 -16.11
C VAL A 221 7.24 -9.94 -17.10
N SER A 222 6.63 -11.12 -17.08
CA SER A 222 5.37 -11.42 -17.76
C SER A 222 4.31 -11.89 -16.77
N TYR A 223 3.11 -11.34 -16.84
CA TYR A 223 1.96 -11.88 -16.12
C TYR A 223 1.29 -12.96 -16.95
N ILE A 224 1.08 -14.13 -16.36
CA ILE A 224 0.36 -15.23 -16.99
C ILE A 224 -1.03 -15.29 -16.37
N VAL A 225 -2.07 -15.09 -17.18
CA VAL A 225 -3.45 -14.99 -16.74
C VAL A 225 -4.29 -16.07 -17.40
N PRO A 226 -4.49 -17.23 -16.74
CA PRO A 226 -5.31 -18.31 -17.26
C PRO A 226 -6.76 -17.87 -17.47
N THR A 227 -7.37 -18.33 -18.57
CA THR A 227 -8.75 -18.03 -18.93
C THR A 227 -9.43 -19.20 -19.63
N SER A 228 -10.75 -19.15 -19.72
CA SER A 228 -11.57 -20.20 -20.31
C SER A 228 -12.69 -19.58 -21.13
N VAL A 229 -13.11 -20.28 -22.18
CA VAL A 229 -14.21 -19.85 -23.04
C VAL A 229 -15.50 -19.82 -22.22
N ASN A 230 -16.21 -18.70 -22.25
CA ASN A 230 -17.49 -18.52 -21.57
C ASN A 230 -18.67 -19.00 -22.44
N GLU A 231 -19.88 -18.92 -21.90
CA GLU A 231 -21.12 -19.37 -22.57
C GLU A 231 -21.39 -18.65 -23.90
N ASN A 232 -20.87 -17.43 -24.07
CA ASN A 232 -21.00 -16.64 -25.30
C ASN A 232 -19.88 -16.93 -26.32
N GLY A 233 -19.00 -17.91 -26.04
CA GLY A 233 -17.88 -18.26 -26.91
C GLY A 233 -16.71 -17.28 -26.89
N ASN A 234 -16.58 -16.50 -25.82
CA ASN A 234 -15.56 -15.46 -25.65
C ASN A 234 -14.62 -15.78 -24.48
N LEU A 235 -13.47 -15.11 -24.41
CA LEU A 235 -12.57 -15.12 -23.25
C LEU A 235 -12.69 -13.78 -22.52
N ALA A 236 -12.72 -13.80 -21.19
CA ALA A 236 -12.84 -12.58 -20.38
C ALA A 236 -12.08 -12.72 -19.05
N LYS A 237 -11.31 -11.69 -18.71
CA LYS A 237 -10.67 -11.51 -17.40
C LYS A 237 -10.72 -10.06 -17.01
N GLU A 238 -11.18 -9.79 -15.80
CA GLU A 238 -11.35 -8.44 -15.28
C GLU A 238 -10.39 -8.20 -14.11
N GLN A 239 -10.07 -6.93 -13.89
CA GLN A 239 -9.42 -6.46 -12.68
C GLN A 239 -8.06 -7.10 -12.36
N ILE A 240 -7.25 -7.37 -13.39
CA ILE A 240 -5.90 -7.93 -13.23
C ILE A 240 -4.95 -6.79 -12.85
N SER A 241 -4.48 -6.74 -11.60
CA SER A 241 -3.47 -5.75 -11.20
C SER A 241 -2.09 -6.06 -11.81
N ILE A 242 -1.38 -5.03 -12.22
CA ILE A 242 0.03 -5.12 -12.62
C ILE A 242 0.82 -3.94 -12.03
N PHE A 243 2.15 -4.01 -12.08
CA PHE A 243 2.95 -2.80 -11.92
C PHE A 243 2.84 -1.93 -13.18
N PRO A 244 2.76 -0.60 -13.04
CA PRO A 244 2.65 0.34 -14.15
C PRO A 244 3.74 0.14 -15.20
N SER A 245 3.40 0.41 -16.46
CA SER A 245 4.36 0.30 -17.56
C SER A 245 3.95 1.20 -18.72
N ASP A 246 4.96 1.81 -19.35
CA ASP A 246 4.80 2.73 -20.48
C ASP A 246 4.66 2.01 -21.83
N ASP A 247 4.88 0.69 -21.86
CA ASP A 247 4.91 -0.06 -23.12
C ASP A 247 4.58 -1.54 -22.89
N VAL A 248 3.30 -1.85 -22.76
CA VAL A 248 2.81 -3.21 -22.52
C VAL A 248 2.53 -3.94 -23.83
N THR A 249 2.90 -5.22 -23.88
CA THR A 249 2.40 -6.15 -24.90
C THR A 249 1.42 -7.13 -24.26
N VAL A 250 0.23 -7.25 -24.82
CA VAL A 250 -0.74 -8.30 -24.49
C VAL A 250 -0.74 -9.34 -25.60
N GLU A 251 -0.58 -10.60 -25.22
CA GLU A 251 -0.63 -11.75 -26.11
C GLU A 251 -1.68 -12.74 -25.60
N LEU A 252 -2.30 -13.48 -26.50
CA LEU A 252 -3.18 -14.60 -26.19
C LEU A 252 -2.55 -15.88 -26.74
N TYR A 253 -2.47 -16.89 -25.88
CA TYR A 253 -1.95 -18.22 -26.20
C TYR A 253 -3.05 -19.27 -26.07
N ARG A 254 -2.90 -20.35 -26.84
CA ARG A 254 -3.67 -21.59 -26.73
C ARG A 254 -2.71 -22.77 -26.81
N ASN A 255 -2.70 -23.65 -25.82
CA ASN A 255 -1.79 -24.81 -25.78
C ASN A 255 -0.33 -24.41 -26.07
N ASP A 256 0.12 -23.32 -25.43
CA ASP A 256 1.45 -22.69 -25.63
C ASP A 256 1.78 -22.17 -27.03
N GLN A 257 0.79 -22.12 -27.93
CA GLN A 257 0.92 -21.46 -29.22
C GLN A 257 0.33 -20.05 -29.18
N LEU A 258 1.12 -19.06 -29.61
CA LEU A 258 0.66 -17.68 -29.75
C LEU A 258 -0.43 -17.61 -30.84
N ILE A 259 -1.60 -17.08 -30.49
CA ILE A 259 -2.70 -16.89 -31.45
C ILE A 259 -2.97 -15.43 -31.77
N LEU A 260 -2.87 -14.51 -30.80
CA LEU A 260 -3.08 -13.07 -31.01
C LEU A 260 -2.03 -12.27 -30.23
N SER A 261 -1.63 -11.12 -30.78
CA SER A 261 -0.63 -10.23 -30.15
C SER A 261 -0.96 -8.77 -30.41
N SER A 262 -0.83 -7.96 -29.38
CA SER A 262 -0.97 -6.51 -29.47
C SER A 262 0.23 -5.80 -30.11
N LYS A 263 1.31 -6.51 -30.49
CA LYS A 263 2.47 -5.88 -31.18
C LYS A 263 2.11 -5.24 -32.51
N ASN A 264 1.04 -5.71 -33.15
CA ASN A 264 0.53 -5.12 -34.39
C ASN A 264 -0.48 -3.99 -34.14
N PHE A 265 -0.80 -3.67 -32.89
CA PHE A 265 -1.66 -2.55 -32.53
C PHE A 265 -1.03 -1.25 -32.99
N GLN A 266 -1.67 -0.59 -33.96
CA GLN A 266 -1.38 0.77 -34.39
C GLN A 266 0.11 1.10 -34.56
N LYS A 267 0.95 0.13 -35.02
CA LYS A 267 2.42 0.08 -35.33
C LYS A 267 3.41 1.07 -34.69
N THR A 268 3.00 2.27 -34.34
CA THR A 268 3.70 3.38 -33.68
C THR A 268 3.16 3.73 -32.28
N GLU A 269 1.99 3.22 -31.87
CA GLU A 269 1.43 3.51 -30.53
C GLU A 269 1.80 2.45 -29.49
N LYS A 270 2.23 2.92 -28.32
CA LYS A 270 2.52 2.08 -27.15
C LYS A 270 1.28 1.93 -26.28
N MET A 271 1.07 0.74 -25.71
CA MET A 271 0.05 0.53 -24.69
C MET A 271 0.62 0.87 -23.32
N ALA A 272 0.51 2.14 -22.91
CA ALA A 272 0.94 2.61 -21.60
C ALA A 272 -0.21 2.59 -20.59
N VAL A 273 0.02 2.01 -19.42
CA VAL A 273 -0.96 2.01 -18.32
C VAL A 273 -0.30 2.45 -17.02
N ASN A 274 -0.74 3.59 -16.51
CA ASN A 274 -0.12 4.23 -15.37
C ASN A 274 -0.76 3.79 -14.05
N GLU A 275 -0.13 4.23 -12.97
CA GLU A 275 -0.64 4.11 -11.60
C GLU A 275 -2.07 4.62 -11.50
N GLY A 276 -2.94 3.82 -10.86
CA GLY A 276 -4.34 4.18 -10.67
C GLY A 276 -5.15 4.25 -11.96
N GLU A 277 -4.69 3.64 -13.06
CA GLU A 277 -5.44 3.49 -14.31
C GLU A 277 -5.86 2.05 -14.56
N GLN A 278 -6.89 1.90 -15.40
CA GLN A 278 -7.30 0.61 -15.94
C GLN A 278 -7.18 0.63 -17.47
N ALA A 279 -6.35 -0.25 -18.01
CA ALA A 279 -6.32 -0.54 -19.44
C ALA A 279 -7.40 -1.56 -19.79
N VAL A 280 -8.09 -1.32 -20.89
CA VAL A 280 -9.08 -2.26 -21.44
C VAL A 280 -8.61 -2.69 -22.83
N VAL A 281 -8.38 -4.00 -22.98
CA VAL A 281 -7.88 -4.60 -24.22
C VAL A 281 -8.86 -5.62 -24.75
N TYR A 282 -9.26 -5.44 -26.01
CA TYR A 282 -10.08 -6.40 -26.74
C TYR A 282 -9.36 -6.92 -27.97
N PHE A 283 -9.37 -8.23 -28.13
CA PHE A 283 -9.08 -8.88 -29.40
C PHE A 283 -10.36 -9.38 -30.06
N ASN A 284 -10.37 -9.43 -31.38
CA ASN A 284 -11.35 -10.20 -32.14
C ASN A 284 -10.67 -11.43 -32.75
N ALA A 285 -11.06 -12.64 -32.33
CA ALA A 285 -10.46 -13.87 -32.83
C ALA A 285 -10.71 -14.10 -34.33
N ALA A 286 -11.82 -13.58 -34.88
CA ALA A 286 -12.14 -13.66 -36.30
C ALA A 286 -11.34 -12.65 -37.15
N ASN A 287 -10.71 -11.64 -36.53
CA ASN A 287 -9.85 -10.68 -37.22
C ASN A 287 -8.71 -10.23 -36.30
N ALA A 288 -7.55 -10.88 -36.44
CA ALA A 288 -6.38 -10.63 -35.60
C ALA A 288 -5.84 -9.19 -35.67
N ASN A 289 -6.23 -8.40 -36.67
CA ASN A 289 -5.85 -6.98 -36.79
C ASN A 289 -6.83 -6.04 -36.07
N LYS A 290 -8.03 -6.51 -35.68
CA LYS A 290 -9.02 -5.72 -34.93
C LYS A 290 -8.73 -5.84 -33.44
N ILE A 291 -7.95 -4.88 -32.94
CA ILE A 291 -7.56 -4.76 -31.53
C ILE A 291 -8.06 -3.42 -31.02
N THR A 292 -8.77 -3.43 -29.91
CA THR A 292 -9.22 -2.20 -29.22
C THR A 292 -8.41 -2.03 -27.95
N TYR A 293 -7.91 -0.81 -27.75
CA TYR A 293 -7.24 -0.38 -26.53
C TYR A 293 -7.79 0.97 -26.11
N HIS A 294 -8.11 1.12 -24.82
CA HIS A 294 -8.35 2.42 -24.22
C HIS A 294 -8.06 2.37 -22.72
N VAL A 295 -7.82 3.54 -22.13
CA VAL A 295 -7.64 3.73 -20.70
C VAL A 295 -8.96 4.20 -20.08
N ALA A 296 -9.33 3.59 -18.97
CA ALA A 296 -10.48 3.93 -18.15
C ALA A 296 -10.03 4.23 -16.71
N ASN A 297 -10.96 4.74 -15.90
CA ASN A 297 -10.73 4.89 -14.47
C ASN A 297 -10.53 3.52 -13.82
N PHE A 298 -9.65 3.44 -12.82
CA PHE A 298 -9.42 2.21 -12.08
C PHE A 298 -10.70 1.64 -11.48
N GLY A 299 -10.89 0.32 -11.58
CA GLY A 299 -12.06 -0.37 -11.03
C GLY A 299 -13.34 -0.16 -11.84
N THR A 300 -13.27 0.43 -13.03
CA THR A 300 -14.43 0.55 -13.93
C THR A 300 -14.90 -0.86 -14.34
N VAL A 301 -16.15 -1.19 -14.03
CA VAL A 301 -16.79 -2.41 -14.52
C VAL A 301 -17.03 -2.24 -16.02
N VAL A 302 -16.45 -3.14 -16.83
CA VAL A 302 -16.57 -3.07 -18.28
C VAL A 302 -17.42 -4.21 -18.78
N ASN A 303 -18.51 -3.89 -19.49
CA ASN A 303 -19.40 -4.89 -20.05
C ASN A 303 -18.79 -5.52 -21.32
N ILE A 304 -18.13 -6.66 -21.14
CA ILE A 304 -17.44 -7.41 -22.21
C ILE A 304 -18.41 -7.98 -23.27
N VAL A 305 -19.71 -8.08 -22.95
CA VAL A 305 -20.73 -8.70 -23.82
C VAL A 305 -21.15 -7.82 -25.02
N ASN A 306 -20.98 -6.50 -24.94
CA ASN A 306 -21.53 -5.55 -25.94
C ASN A 306 -20.49 -4.90 -26.85
N VAL A 307 -19.24 -5.37 -26.84
CA VAL A 307 -18.16 -4.76 -27.64
C VAL A 307 -18.11 -5.44 -29.01
N ALA A 308 -19.10 -5.21 -29.88
CA ALA A 308 -19.11 -5.72 -31.26
C ALA A 308 -18.35 -4.79 -32.24
#